data_AF-A0A2E6I389-F1
#
_entry.id   AF-A0A2E6I389-F1
#
_cell.length_a   1.000
_cell.length_b   1.000
_cell.length_c   1.000
_cell.angle_alpha   90.00
_cell.angle_beta   90.00
_cell.angle_gamma   90.00
#
_symmetry.space_group_name_H-M   'P 1'
#
loop_
_entity.id
_entity.type
_entity.pdbx_description
1 polymer ?
#
loop_
_entity_poly.entity_id
_entity_poly.type
_entity_poly.pdbx_seq_one_letter_code
_entity_poly.pdbx_strand_id
1 'polypeptide(L)'
;MNNLRQHVSEYGASQHFFFLKDDLKPHAEVLLDCFCEASDELSNESIVKGFSRVASCALSADTKRGFPRILRHYVEYLGATGHIGDSEAYTDFIDDAEARFVSSIRDDGSVKGETVRNRHTAVGRNEPCPCRSGKKFKRCCGR
;
A
#
# COMPACT_ATOMS: atom_id res chain seq x y z
N MET A 1 -14.73 15.88 3.83
CA MET A 1 -13.80 14.91 4.45
C MET A 1 -13.80 13.72 3.52
N ASN A 2 -12.76 13.58 2.70
CA ASN A 2 -12.73 12.62 1.60
C ASN A 2 -12.24 11.28 2.16
N ASN A 3 -13.17 10.50 2.71
CA ASN A 3 -12.87 9.20 3.28
C ASN A 3 -12.95 8.15 2.17
N LEU A 4 -11.82 7.57 1.77
CA LEU A 4 -11.77 6.57 0.70
C LEU A 4 -12.73 5.41 0.99
N ARG A 5 -12.69 4.87 2.21
CA ARG A 5 -13.45 3.67 2.57
C ARG A 5 -14.96 3.79 2.32
N GLN A 6 -15.54 4.97 2.48
CA GLN A 6 -16.97 5.22 2.24
C GLN A 6 -17.41 4.95 0.79
N HIS A 7 -16.50 5.04 -0.16
CA HIS A 7 -16.80 4.92 -1.59
C HIS A 7 -16.49 3.54 -2.17
N VAL A 8 -16.00 2.58 -1.37
CA VAL A 8 -15.62 1.24 -1.86
C VAL A 8 -16.83 0.47 -2.37
N SER A 9 -17.93 0.45 -1.62
CA SER A 9 -19.16 -0.24 -2.04
C SER A 9 -19.83 0.45 -3.24
N GLU A 10 -19.78 1.79 -3.31
CA GLU A 10 -20.30 2.56 -4.46
C GLU A 10 -19.49 2.28 -5.74
N TYR A 11 -18.16 2.18 -5.60
CA TYR A 11 -17.29 1.80 -6.70
C TYR A 11 -17.70 0.44 -7.30
N GLY A 12 -18.00 -0.56 -6.47
CA GLY A 12 -18.46 -1.88 -6.93
C GLY A 12 -19.75 -1.88 -7.76
N ALA A 13 -20.57 -0.82 -7.64
CA ALA A 13 -21.78 -0.62 -8.44
C ALA A 13 -21.58 0.33 -9.65
N SER A 14 -20.37 0.88 -9.82
CA SER A 14 -20.08 1.91 -10.82
C SER A 14 -19.74 1.33 -12.20
N GLN A 15 -19.87 2.17 -13.24
CA GLN A 15 -19.39 1.85 -14.59
C GLN A 15 -17.88 1.61 -14.65
N HIS A 16 -17.10 2.22 -13.75
CA HIS A 16 -15.65 2.03 -13.71
C HIS A 16 -15.29 0.60 -13.25
N PHE A 17 -16.07 0.04 -12.34
CA PHE A 17 -15.93 -1.35 -11.92
C PHE A 17 -16.33 -2.35 -13.00
N PHE A 18 -17.28 -1.98 -13.89
CA PHE A 18 -17.64 -2.82 -15.03
C PHE A 18 -16.43 -3.13 -15.93
N PHE A 19 -15.57 -2.14 -16.17
CA PHE A 19 -14.35 -2.27 -16.99
C PHE A 19 -13.17 -2.96 -16.30
N LEU A 20 -13.25 -3.20 -14.98
CA LEU A 20 -12.26 -4.01 -14.28
C LEU A 20 -12.30 -5.45 -14.83
N LYS A 21 -11.13 -6.09 -14.94
CA LYS A 21 -11.03 -7.47 -15.42
C LYS A 21 -11.83 -8.43 -14.51
N ASP A 22 -12.57 -9.38 -15.09
CA ASP A 22 -13.54 -10.21 -14.37
C ASP A 22 -12.95 -11.06 -13.23
N ASP A 23 -11.70 -11.50 -13.36
CA ASP A 23 -10.96 -12.25 -12.33
C ASP A 23 -10.61 -11.41 -11.09
N LEU A 24 -10.57 -10.08 -11.23
CA LEU A 24 -10.25 -9.17 -10.13
C LEU A 24 -11.49 -8.74 -9.34
N LYS A 25 -12.67 -8.75 -9.96
CA LYS A 25 -13.93 -8.29 -9.37
C LYS A 25 -14.27 -8.94 -8.03
N PRO A 26 -14.17 -10.27 -7.84
CA PRO A 26 -14.58 -10.93 -6.59
C PRO A 26 -13.77 -10.49 -5.36
N HIS A 27 -12.58 -9.92 -5.57
CA HIS A 27 -11.66 -9.57 -4.50
C HIS A 27 -11.47 -8.06 -4.34
N ALA A 28 -12.07 -7.25 -5.20
CA ALA A 28 -11.84 -5.81 -5.23
C ALA A 28 -12.23 -5.11 -3.92
N GLU A 29 -13.45 -5.35 -3.44
CA GLU A 29 -13.96 -4.74 -2.20
C GLU A 29 -13.07 -5.12 -1.01
N VAL A 30 -12.78 -6.41 -0.82
CA VAL A 30 -11.94 -6.90 0.28
C VAL A 30 -10.52 -6.31 0.25
N LEU A 31 -9.92 -6.20 -0.94
CA LEU A 31 -8.57 -5.65 -1.08
C LEU A 31 -8.54 -4.13 -0.85
N LEU A 32 -9.55 -3.40 -1.34
CA LEU A 32 -9.70 -1.96 -1.10
C LEU A 32 -9.96 -1.67 0.38
N ASP A 33 -10.76 -2.49 1.05
CA ASP A 33 -10.93 -2.41 2.50
C ASP A 33 -9.62 -2.64 3.24
N CYS A 34 -8.87 -3.69 2.86
CA CYS A 34 -7.56 -3.96 3.47
C CYS A 34 -6.58 -2.79 3.23
N PHE A 35 -6.67 -2.12 2.08
CA PHE A 35 -5.90 -0.92 1.77
C PHE A 35 -6.26 0.28 2.67
N CYS A 36 -7.56 0.57 2.81
CA CYS A 36 -8.05 1.70 3.61
C CYS A 36 -7.72 1.59 5.11
N GLU A 37 -7.42 0.39 5.63
CA GLU A 37 -6.90 0.24 7.00
C GLU A 37 -5.57 0.97 7.24
N ALA A 38 -4.77 1.22 6.20
CA ALA A 38 -3.52 1.95 6.33
C ALA A 38 -3.72 3.48 6.40
N SER A 39 -4.74 4.00 5.70
CA SER A 39 -5.12 5.40 5.69
C SER A 39 -6.44 5.59 4.93
N ASP A 40 -7.28 6.48 5.43
CA ASP A 40 -8.51 6.90 4.76
C ASP A 40 -8.31 8.06 3.76
N GLU A 41 -7.10 8.62 3.66
CA GLU A 41 -6.75 9.73 2.76
C GLU A 41 -5.80 9.27 1.67
N LEU A 42 -5.97 9.80 0.46
CA LEU A 42 -5.11 9.45 -0.68
C LEU A 42 -3.89 10.35 -0.74
N SER A 43 -2.71 9.73 -0.75
CA SER A 43 -1.40 10.35 -0.89
C SER A 43 -0.40 9.30 -1.36
N ASN A 44 0.75 9.70 -1.91
CA ASN A 44 1.79 8.75 -2.33
C ASN A 44 2.28 7.89 -1.14
N GLU A 45 2.35 8.48 0.07
CA GLU A 45 2.73 7.76 1.28
C GLU A 45 1.68 6.71 1.68
N SER A 46 0.39 7.06 1.64
CA SER A 46 -0.69 6.12 1.96
C SER A 46 -0.81 5.02 0.90
N ILE A 47 -0.52 5.29 -0.37
CA ILE A 47 -0.47 4.25 -1.41
C ILE A 47 0.60 3.21 -1.08
N VAL A 48 1.83 3.63 -0.75
CA VAL A 48 2.92 2.71 -0.39
C VAL A 48 2.61 1.91 0.87
N LYS A 49 2.05 2.56 1.89
CA LYS A 49 1.64 1.90 3.14
C LYS A 49 0.50 0.90 2.89
N GLY A 50 -0.48 1.29 2.09
CA GLY A 50 -1.62 0.46 1.69
C GLY A 50 -1.18 -0.75 0.89
N PHE A 51 -0.22 -0.62 -0.03
CA PHE A 51 0.42 -1.74 -0.71
C PHE A 51 1.08 -2.71 0.28
N SER A 52 1.84 -2.20 1.25
CA SER A 52 2.45 -3.05 2.27
C SER A 52 1.40 -3.79 3.11
N ARG A 53 0.27 -3.13 3.42
CA ARG A 53 -0.86 -3.71 4.13
C ARG A 53 -1.54 -4.81 3.29
N VAL A 54 -1.79 -4.54 2.01
CA VAL A 54 -2.41 -5.47 1.05
C VAL A 54 -1.56 -6.72 0.84
N ALA A 55 -0.25 -6.53 0.66
CA ALA A 55 0.70 -7.63 0.50
C ALA A 55 0.65 -8.60 1.70
N SER A 56 0.32 -8.08 2.89
CA SER A 56 0.21 -8.82 4.14
C SER A 56 -1.19 -9.41 4.43
N CYS A 57 -2.20 -9.18 3.59
CA CYS A 57 -3.54 -9.76 3.81
C CYS A 57 -3.52 -11.28 3.56
N ALA A 58 -4.43 -12.00 4.22
CA ALA A 58 -4.56 -13.45 4.14
C ALA A 58 -5.28 -13.90 2.86
N LEU A 59 -4.74 -13.51 1.70
CA LEU A 59 -5.23 -13.84 0.37
C LEU A 59 -4.12 -14.51 -0.45
N SER A 60 -4.50 -15.16 -1.55
CA SER A 60 -3.56 -15.82 -2.45
C SER A 60 -2.55 -14.83 -3.05
N ALA A 61 -1.36 -15.30 -3.44
CA ALA A 61 -0.36 -14.46 -4.09
C ALA A 61 -0.91 -13.80 -5.36
N ASP A 62 -1.65 -14.57 -6.17
CA ASP A 62 -2.25 -14.12 -7.43
C ASP A 62 -3.29 -13.00 -7.20
N THR A 63 -4.21 -13.23 -6.26
CA THR A 63 -5.21 -12.23 -5.84
C THR A 63 -4.55 -10.92 -5.41
N LYS A 64 -3.50 -11.01 -4.58
CA LYS A 64 -2.80 -9.82 -4.09
C LYS A 64 -2.08 -9.09 -5.22
N ARG A 65 -1.41 -9.80 -6.13
CA ARG A 65 -0.70 -9.21 -7.28
C ARG A 65 -1.63 -8.42 -8.22
N GLY A 66 -2.91 -8.77 -8.27
CA GLY A 66 -3.92 -8.01 -9.02
C GLY A 66 -4.27 -6.64 -8.43
N PHE A 67 -3.90 -6.35 -7.18
CA PHE A 67 -4.36 -5.16 -6.46
C PHE A 67 -4.03 -3.81 -7.12
N PRO A 68 -2.83 -3.54 -7.67
CA PRO A 68 -2.52 -2.24 -8.25
C PRO A 68 -3.51 -1.83 -9.34
N ARG A 69 -3.99 -2.80 -10.14
CA ARG A 69 -5.00 -2.57 -11.19
C ARG A 69 -6.36 -2.19 -10.61
N ILE A 70 -6.74 -2.83 -9.51
CA ILE A 70 -7.98 -2.51 -8.78
C ILE A 70 -7.87 -1.09 -8.21
N LEU A 71 -6.75 -0.77 -7.55
CA LEU A 71 -6.52 0.56 -6.97
C LEU A 71 -6.52 1.65 -8.04
N ARG A 72 -5.87 1.41 -9.19
CA ARG A 72 -5.85 2.33 -10.33
C ARG A 72 -7.27 2.68 -10.79
N HIS A 73 -8.11 1.69 -11.07
CA HIS A 73 -9.50 1.92 -11.48
C HIS A 73 -10.36 2.58 -10.40
N TYR A 74 -10.09 2.27 -9.14
CA TYR A 74 -10.76 2.90 -8.02
C TYR A 74 -10.39 4.39 -7.90
N VAL A 75 -9.13 4.75 -8.09
CA VAL A 75 -8.66 6.15 -8.14
C VAL A 75 -9.23 6.89 -9.35
N GLU A 76 -9.31 6.26 -10.52
CA GLU A 76 -9.99 6.83 -11.70
C GLU A 76 -11.47 7.13 -11.40
N TYR A 77 -12.17 6.20 -10.73
CA TYR A 77 -13.55 6.40 -10.29
C TYR A 77 -13.68 7.61 -9.36
N LEU A 78 -12.86 7.68 -8.30
CA LEU A 78 -12.89 8.78 -7.35
C LEU A 78 -12.59 10.13 -8.00
N GLY A 79 -11.69 10.15 -8.99
CA GLY A 79 -11.39 11.35 -9.78
C GLY A 79 -12.57 11.76 -10.66
N ALA A 80 -13.16 10.81 -11.39
CA ALA A 80 -14.29 11.04 -12.27
C ALA A 80 -15.55 11.52 -11.54
N THR A 81 -15.76 11.10 -10.29
CA THR A 81 -16.88 11.54 -9.45
C THR A 81 -16.56 12.78 -8.60
N GLY A 82 -15.34 13.30 -8.67
CA GLY A 82 -14.92 14.50 -7.93
C GLY A 82 -14.68 14.28 -6.44
N HIS A 83 -14.51 13.04 -5.98
CA HIS A 83 -14.16 12.72 -4.60
C HIS A 83 -12.68 12.96 -4.29
N ILE A 84 -11.82 13.03 -5.32
CA ILE A 84 -10.41 13.42 -5.17
C ILE A 84 -10.00 14.37 -6.29
N GLY A 85 -9.01 15.21 -6.00
CA GLY A 85 -8.24 15.91 -7.04
C GLY A 85 -7.08 15.06 -7.54
N ASP A 86 -6.45 15.49 -8.63
CA ASP A 86 -5.18 14.95 -9.13
C ASP A 86 -5.15 13.42 -9.34
N SER A 87 -6.28 12.82 -9.71
CA SER A 87 -6.39 11.36 -9.93
C SER A 87 -5.35 10.83 -10.93
N GLU A 88 -5.01 11.59 -11.98
CA GLU A 88 -3.99 11.24 -12.97
C GLU A 88 -2.60 11.05 -12.34
N ALA A 89 -2.19 11.96 -11.46
CA ALA A 89 -0.91 11.87 -10.77
C ALA A 89 -0.83 10.62 -9.86
N TYR A 90 -1.94 10.25 -9.23
CA TYR A 90 -2.01 9.03 -8.42
C TYR A 90 -2.02 7.76 -9.27
N THR A 91 -2.71 7.75 -10.40
CA THR A 91 -2.69 6.59 -11.32
C THR A 91 -1.29 6.36 -11.89
N ASP A 92 -0.57 7.42 -12.27
CA ASP A 92 0.81 7.32 -12.74
C ASP A 92 1.72 6.73 -11.64
N PHE A 93 1.56 7.21 -10.40
CA PHE A 93 2.31 6.68 -9.26
C PHE A 93 2.00 5.20 -9.00
N ILE A 94 0.74 4.78 -9.16
CA ILE A 94 0.32 3.38 -9.01
C ILE A 94 0.94 2.51 -10.11
N ASP A 95 0.92 2.97 -11.36
CA ASP A 95 1.49 2.27 -12.52
C ASP A 95 3.01 2.08 -12.34
N ASP A 96 3.72 3.13 -11.90
CA ASP A 96 5.15 3.05 -11.56
C ASP A 96 5.45 2.09 -10.39
N ALA A 97 4.52 1.94 -9.45
CA ALA A 97 4.66 1.10 -8.28
C ALA A 97 4.23 -0.36 -8.52
N GLU A 98 3.43 -0.66 -9.55
CA GLU A 98 2.86 -2.00 -9.83
C GLU A 98 3.95 -3.08 -9.89
N ALA A 99 4.98 -2.88 -10.72
CA ALA A 99 6.05 -3.87 -10.89
C ALA A 99 6.81 -4.17 -9.58
N ARG A 100 7.03 -3.15 -8.76
CA ARG A 100 7.69 -3.28 -7.45
C ARG A 100 6.81 -4.03 -6.46
N PHE A 101 5.52 -3.71 -6.43
CA PHE A 101 4.56 -4.38 -5.56
C PHE A 101 4.38 -5.85 -5.94
N VAL A 102 4.16 -6.15 -7.22
CA VAL A 102 3.98 -7.53 -7.71
C VAL A 102 5.22 -8.39 -7.40
N SER A 103 6.42 -7.86 -7.63
CA SER A 103 7.68 -8.57 -7.33
C SER A 103 7.99 -8.69 -5.83
N SER A 104 7.30 -7.92 -4.97
CA SER A 104 7.41 -8.06 -3.52
C SER A 104 6.66 -9.29 -3.00
N ILE A 105 5.65 -9.79 -3.72
CA ILE A 105 4.85 -10.94 -3.31
C ILE A 105 5.46 -12.21 -3.88
N ARG A 106 5.95 -13.10 -3.01
CA ARG A 106 6.48 -14.41 -3.37
C ARG A 106 5.36 -15.39 -3.73
N ASP A 107 5.72 -16.49 -4.38
CA ASP A 107 4.74 -17.50 -4.85
C ASP A 107 4.04 -18.23 -3.69
N ASP A 108 4.69 -18.37 -2.54
CA ASP A 108 4.09 -18.88 -1.29
C ASP A 108 3.18 -17.84 -0.60
N GLY A 109 2.98 -16.67 -1.22
CA GLY A 109 2.17 -15.58 -0.67
C GLY A 109 2.87 -14.77 0.42
N SER A 110 4.11 -15.10 0.80
CA SER A 110 4.88 -14.28 1.73
C SER A 110 5.41 -13.00 1.05
N VAL A 111 5.57 -11.93 1.82
CA VAL A 111 6.10 -10.66 1.30
C VAL A 111 7.61 -10.66 1.47
N LYS A 112 8.35 -10.28 0.43
CA LYS A 112 9.78 -10.01 0.48
C LYS A 112 9.99 -8.83 1.43
N GLY A 113 10.31 -9.14 2.68
CA GLY A 113 10.56 -8.12 3.70
C GLY A 113 11.58 -7.11 3.20
N GLU A 114 11.25 -5.84 3.33
CA GLU A 114 12.22 -4.78 3.11
C GLU A 114 13.31 -4.96 4.16
N THR A 115 14.56 -5.16 3.72
CA THR A 115 15.67 -5.23 4.67
C THR A 115 15.71 -3.90 5.37
N VAL A 116 15.35 -3.87 6.66
CA VAL A 116 15.49 -2.68 7.50
C VAL A 116 16.99 -2.36 7.55
N ARG A 117 17.45 -1.54 6.61
CA ARG A 117 18.78 -0.96 6.65
C ARG A 117 18.75 -0.01 7.82
N ASN A 118 19.40 -0.41 8.91
CA ASN A 118 19.57 0.42 10.09
C ASN A 118 20.07 1.79 9.61
N ARG A 119 19.24 2.85 9.75
CA ARG A 119 19.58 4.21 9.32
C ARG A 119 20.84 4.74 10.03
N HIS A 120 21.25 4.07 11.09
CA HIS A 120 22.53 4.27 11.75
C HIS A 120 23.60 3.44 11.05
N THR A 121 24.03 3.92 9.88
CA THR A 121 25.24 3.42 9.21
C THR A 121 26.39 3.39 10.21
N ALA A 122 26.84 2.18 10.53
CA ALA A 122 28.07 1.87 11.26
C ALA A 122 28.20 2.35 12.74
N VAL A 123 27.10 2.56 13.49
CA VAL A 123 27.23 2.77 14.95
C VAL A 123 27.60 1.45 15.64
N GLY A 124 28.79 1.41 16.25
CA GLY A 124 29.24 0.27 17.03
C GLY A 124 28.32 0.01 18.24
N ARG A 125 28.09 -1.26 18.60
CA ARG A 125 27.16 -1.64 19.71
C ARG A 125 27.44 -0.90 21.04
N ASN A 126 28.68 -0.51 21.29
CA ASN A 126 29.11 0.18 22.51
C ASN A 126 29.18 1.72 22.39
N GLU A 127 28.97 2.29 21.21
CA GLU A 127 29.01 3.73 20.97
C GLU A 127 27.78 4.45 21.52
N PRO A 128 27.87 5.77 21.78
CA PRO A 128 26.71 6.58 22.16
C PRO A 128 25.59 6.47 21.12
N CYS A 129 24.36 6.32 21.61
CA CYS A 129 23.21 6.14 20.74
C CYS A 129 22.88 7.45 20.00
N PRO A 130 22.73 7.44 18.67
CA PRO A 130 22.46 8.63 17.85
C PRO A 130 21.09 9.27 18.13
N CYS A 131 20.19 8.62 18.88
CA CYS A 131 18.93 9.21 19.33
C CYS A 131 19.08 10.21 20.49
N ARG A 132 20.31 10.55 20.89
CA ARG A 132 20.64 11.52 21.95
C ARG A 132 20.12 11.15 23.34
N SER A 133 19.83 9.88 23.59
CA SER A 133 19.37 9.39 24.91
C SER A 133 20.46 9.30 25.98
N GLY A 134 21.73 9.57 25.63
CA GLY A 134 22.88 9.39 26.51
C GLY A 134 23.27 7.94 26.79
N LYS A 135 22.53 6.95 26.25
CA LYS A 135 22.80 5.52 26.44
C LYS A 135 23.69 4.97 25.33
N LYS A 136 24.42 3.89 25.59
CA LYS A 136 25.12 3.11 24.54
C LYS A 136 24.10 2.48 23.59
N PHE A 137 24.43 2.34 22.30
CA PHE A 137 23.51 1.85 21.25
C PHE A 137 22.85 0.52 21.63
N LYS A 138 23.61 -0.47 22.11
CA LYS A 138 23.09 -1.79 22.57
C LYS A 138 22.10 -1.74 23.74
N ARG A 139 22.00 -0.60 24.44
CA ARG A 139 21.08 -0.39 25.58
C ARG A 139 19.98 0.62 25.24
N CYS A 140 19.82 0.99 23.97
CA CYS A 140 18.83 1.94 23.49
C CYS A 140 18.20 1.45 22.19
N CYS A 141 18.53 2.07 21.05
CA CYS A 141 17.94 1.74 19.74
C CYS A 141 18.47 0.43 19.13
N GLY A 142 19.60 -0.11 19.62
CA GLY A 142 20.18 -1.38 19.18
C GLY A 142 19.79 -2.57 20.05
N ARG A 143 18.65 -2.48 20.73
CA ARG A 143 18.07 -3.54 21.55
C ARG A 143 17.00 -4.28 20.78
#